data_AF-A0A0G0UGG2-F1
#
_entry.id   AF-A0A0G0UGG2-F1
#
_cell.length_a   1.000
_cell.length_b   1.000
_cell.length_c   1.000
_cell.angle_alpha   90.00
_cell.angle_beta   90.00
_cell.angle_gamma   90.00
#
_symmetry.space_group_name_H-M   'P 1'
#
loop_
_entity.id
_entity.type
_entity.pdbx_description
1 polymer ?
#
loop_
_entity_poly.entity_id
_entity_poly.type
_entity_poly.pdbx_seq_one_letter_code
_entity_poly.pdbx_strand_id
1 'polypeptide(L)'
;MKTLHFRGGDPYKLSKKSIAIVGSRRMTRYGKEVVDKFVSTFVAEGVTTISGFMYGVDTEVHQKTVEYGGKTIAVFGCGLNVIYPPENKKLYDEIIKSGGSIVSEYDDDAKPHLWKFPQRNKIVAGLSSLGVLVIEAGNKSGSLITAELARKMKKKVYAVPGPITSGVSAGCNELIRSRKAEMVMDAYQILGKTPKLQNSKTPSNLELSRLEDKIYETLKSEGLNADEIAAQTGESVIEIGTTLSLMAIKSIITESGGKYWGKTQPAFIGEARIKYSFEIENLTALFLSP
;
A
#
# COMPACT_ATOMS: atom_id res chain seq x y z
N MET A 1 -31.96 -4.19 8.79
CA MET A 1 -30.80 -4.76 8.04
C MET A 1 -30.21 -3.61 7.23
N LYS A 2 -28.92 -3.29 7.36
CA LYS A 2 -28.32 -2.19 6.56
C LYS A 2 -27.85 -2.75 5.22
N THR A 3 -28.27 -2.12 4.13
CA THR A 3 -27.88 -2.48 2.76
C THR A 3 -26.47 -1.97 2.47
N LEU A 4 -25.67 -2.76 1.73
CA LEU A 4 -24.36 -2.35 1.24
C LEU A 4 -24.46 -2.07 -0.26
N HIS A 5 -24.23 -0.81 -0.63
CA HIS A 5 -24.24 -0.35 -2.01
C HIS A 5 -22.82 -0.41 -2.58
N PHE A 6 -22.68 -0.64 -3.89
CA PHE A 6 -21.37 -0.62 -4.54
C PHE A 6 -21.40 -0.13 -6.00
N ARG A 7 -20.25 0.32 -6.48
CA ARG A 7 -19.97 0.64 -7.89
C ARG A 7 -18.69 -0.09 -8.32
N GLY A 8 -18.67 -0.63 -9.53
CA GLY A 8 -17.56 -1.44 -10.05
C GLY A 8 -17.80 -2.94 -9.84
N GLY A 9 -16.73 -3.69 -9.56
CA GLY A 9 -16.80 -5.12 -9.31
C GLY A 9 -17.58 -5.50 -8.05
N ASP A 10 -18.14 -6.71 -8.04
CA ASP A 10 -18.86 -7.27 -6.89
C ASP A 10 -17.92 -7.43 -5.68
N PRO A 11 -18.14 -6.69 -4.58
CA PRO A 11 -17.23 -6.69 -3.44
C PRO A 11 -17.18 -8.04 -2.72
N TYR A 12 -18.22 -8.87 -2.79
CA TYR A 12 -18.24 -10.20 -2.15
C TYR A 12 -17.39 -11.20 -2.92
N LYS A 13 -17.34 -11.10 -4.26
CA LYS A 13 -16.43 -11.91 -5.08
C LYS A 13 -14.98 -11.47 -4.88
N LEU A 14 -14.73 -10.17 -4.88
CA LEU A 14 -13.40 -9.60 -4.71
C LEU A 14 -12.83 -9.87 -3.30
N SER A 15 -13.67 -9.95 -2.28
CA SER A 15 -13.24 -10.18 -0.88
C SER A 15 -12.92 -11.65 -0.52
N LYS A 16 -13.09 -12.61 -1.43
CA LYS A 16 -12.80 -14.04 -1.17
C LYS A 16 -11.34 -14.29 -0.74
N LYS A 17 -10.40 -13.54 -1.31
CA LYS A 17 -8.98 -13.54 -0.93
C LYS A 17 -8.51 -12.09 -0.84
N SER A 18 -8.59 -11.53 0.35
CA SER A 18 -8.44 -10.10 0.57
C SER A 18 -7.79 -9.75 1.90
N ILE A 19 -7.12 -8.60 1.93
CA ILE A 19 -6.54 -8.04 3.14
C ILE A 19 -6.94 -6.57 3.29
N ALA A 20 -7.36 -6.19 4.48
CA ALA A 20 -7.53 -4.78 4.80
C ALA A 20 -6.19 -4.18 5.19
N ILE A 21 -5.82 -3.06 4.59
CA ILE A 21 -4.61 -2.31 4.94
C ILE A 21 -5.03 -0.91 5.36
N VAL A 22 -4.73 -0.53 6.60
CA VAL A 22 -5.15 0.73 7.20
C VAL A 22 -3.98 1.39 7.92
N GLY A 23 -4.05 2.71 8.11
CA GLY A 23 -2.93 3.40 8.72
C GLY A 23 -3.12 4.88 9.00
N SER A 24 -1.98 5.55 9.18
CA SER A 24 -1.90 6.97 9.48
C SER A 24 -2.36 7.81 8.28
N ARG A 25 -3.12 8.87 8.56
CA ARG A 25 -3.43 9.93 7.58
C ARG A 25 -2.22 10.81 7.29
N ARG A 26 -1.27 10.87 8.23
CA ARG A 26 0.03 11.54 8.08
C ARG A 26 1.09 10.46 7.89
N MET A 27 0.97 9.75 6.78
CA MET A 27 1.89 8.67 6.43
C MET A 27 3.29 9.24 6.22
N THR A 28 4.29 8.60 6.79
CA THR A 28 5.68 8.99 6.57
C THR A 28 6.22 8.35 5.30
N ARG A 29 7.44 8.72 4.93
CA ARG A 29 8.16 8.02 3.87
C ARG A 29 8.34 6.53 4.18
N TYR A 30 8.66 6.18 5.43
CA TYR A 30 8.75 4.79 5.86
C TYR A 30 7.41 4.06 5.61
N GLY A 31 6.29 4.68 6.00
CA GLY A 31 4.96 4.13 5.72
C GLY A 31 4.72 3.89 4.23
N LYS A 32 5.14 4.82 3.36
CA LYS A 32 5.02 4.69 1.91
C LYS A 32 5.83 3.49 1.36
N GLU A 33 7.08 3.33 1.79
CA GLU A 33 7.94 2.21 1.40
C GLU A 33 7.37 0.86 1.88
N VAL A 34 6.81 0.84 3.09
CA VAL A 34 6.12 -0.34 3.62
C VAL A 34 4.86 -0.67 2.80
N VAL A 35 4.04 0.32 2.45
CA VAL A 35 2.86 0.09 1.59
C VAL A 35 3.29 -0.51 0.25
N ASP A 36 4.28 0.08 -0.41
CA ASP A 36 4.83 -0.40 -1.69
C ASP A 36 5.30 -1.87 -1.59
N LYS A 37 6.09 -2.19 -0.55
CA LYS A 37 6.60 -3.55 -0.27
C LYS A 37 5.48 -4.59 -0.06
N PHE A 38 4.49 -4.26 0.77
CA PHE A 38 3.41 -5.20 1.08
C PHE A 38 2.43 -5.34 -0.09
N VAL A 39 2.02 -4.23 -0.70
CA VAL A 39 1.02 -4.22 -1.77
C VAL A 39 1.53 -4.92 -3.02
N SER A 40 2.77 -4.68 -3.44
CA SER A 40 3.38 -5.40 -4.59
C SER A 40 3.28 -6.93 -4.43
N THR A 41 3.62 -7.43 -3.24
CA THR A 41 3.56 -8.86 -2.92
C THR A 41 2.12 -9.38 -2.91
N PHE A 42 1.18 -8.64 -2.28
CA PHE A 42 -0.22 -9.04 -2.26
C PHE A 42 -0.82 -9.12 -3.67
N VAL A 43 -0.53 -8.13 -4.51
CA VAL A 43 -1.01 -8.10 -5.90
C VAL A 43 -0.42 -9.26 -6.70
N ALA A 44 0.90 -9.51 -6.59
CA ALA A 44 1.54 -10.65 -7.25
C ALA A 44 0.93 -12.00 -6.84
N GLU A 45 0.45 -12.10 -5.60
CA GLU A 45 -0.22 -13.29 -5.06
C GLU A 45 -1.74 -13.31 -5.29
N GLY A 46 -2.27 -12.38 -6.09
CA GLY A 46 -3.69 -12.29 -6.45
C GLY A 46 -4.61 -11.96 -5.27
N VAL A 47 -4.09 -11.22 -4.27
CA VAL A 47 -4.85 -10.77 -3.10
C VAL A 47 -5.46 -9.40 -3.40
N THR A 48 -6.76 -9.25 -3.14
CA THR A 48 -7.44 -7.96 -3.23
C THR A 48 -7.18 -7.13 -1.99
N THR A 49 -6.76 -5.88 -2.14
CA THR A 49 -6.60 -4.96 -1.01
C THR A 49 -7.91 -4.27 -0.66
N ILE A 50 -8.10 -3.96 0.61
CA ILE A 50 -9.28 -3.23 1.10
C ILE A 50 -8.78 -2.06 1.94
N SER A 51 -9.29 -0.86 1.67
CA SER A 51 -8.98 0.29 2.50
C SER A 51 -10.11 1.32 2.48
N GLY A 52 -9.93 2.41 3.22
CA GLY A 52 -10.98 3.35 3.54
C GLY A 52 -11.14 4.56 2.62
N PHE A 53 -10.33 4.67 1.57
CA PHE A 53 -10.35 5.83 0.69
C PHE A 53 -10.18 7.17 1.44
N MET A 54 -9.26 7.23 2.40
CA MET A 54 -8.89 8.44 3.14
C MET A 54 -7.43 8.82 2.84
N TYR A 55 -6.99 10.01 3.24
CA TYR A 55 -5.59 10.43 3.11
C TYR A 55 -4.59 9.44 3.73
N GLY A 56 -3.33 9.53 3.29
CA GLY A 56 -2.22 8.77 3.83
C GLY A 56 -2.24 7.32 3.34
N VAL A 57 -2.11 6.37 4.27
CA VAL A 57 -2.00 4.94 3.96
C VAL A 57 -3.16 4.43 3.10
N ASP A 58 -4.40 4.86 3.37
CA ASP A 58 -5.55 4.38 2.61
C ASP A 58 -5.45 4.76 1.11
N THR A 59 -5.14 6.03 0.78
CA THR A 59 -4.89 6.47 -0.61
C THR A 59 -3.72 5.70 -1.24
N GLU A 60 -2.59 5.59 -0.54
CA GLU A 60 -1.39 4.95 -1.09
C GLU A 60 -1.63 3.48 -1.40
N VAL A 61 -2.34 2.75 -0.53
CA VAL A 61 -2.70 1.34 -0.76
C VAL A 61 -3.49 1.19 -2.05
N HIS A 62 -4.51 2.02 -2.24
CA HIS A 62 -5.33 1.97 -3.45
C HIS A 62 -4.52 2.31 -4.70
N GLN A 63 -3.74 3.39 -4.65
CA GLN A 63 -2.90 3.84 -5.76
C GLN A 63 -1.91 2.74 -6.17
N LYS A 64 -1.16 2.20 -5.20
CA LYS A 64 -0.18 1.13 -5.44
C LYS A 64 -0.82 -0.14 -5.96
N THR A 65 -1.99 -0.50 -5.45
CA THR A 65 -2.70 -1.69 -5.92
C THR A 65 -3.06 -1.57 -7.40
N VAL A 66 -3.57 -0.41 -7.80
CA VAL A 66 -3.88 -0.12 -9.21
C VAL A 66 -2.61 -0.09 -10.06
N GLU A 67 -1.53 0.56 -9.59
CA GLU A 67 -0.24 0.63 -10.29
C GLU A 67 0.33 -0.75 -10.61
N TYR A 68 0.21 -1.70 -9.68
CA TYR A 68 0.65 -3.09 -9.90
C TYR A 68 -0.36 -3.96 -10.67
N GLY A 69 -1.45 -3.38 -11.17
CA GLY A 69 -2.49 -4.11 -11.92
C GLY A 69 -3.38 -5.01 -11.06
N GLY A 70 -3.40 -4.78 -9.74
CA GLY A 70 -4.24 -5.48 -8.79
C GLY A 70 -5.66 -4.90 -8.71
N LYS A 71 -6.47 -5.52 -7.85
CA LYS A 71 -7.84 -5.07 -7.55
C LYS A 71 -7.92 -4.58 -6.12
N THR A 72 -8.64 -3.49 -5.90
CA THR A 72 -8.87 -2.94 -4.56
C THR A 72 -10.34 -2.64 -4.32
N ILE A 73 -10.78 -2.79 -3.07
CA ILE A 73 -12.09 -2.36 -2.58
C ILE A 73 -11.90 -1.10 -1.72
N ALA A 74 -12.50 0.02 -2.12
CA ALA A 74 -12.49 1.26 -1.37
C ALA A 74 -13.82 1.43 -0.62
N VAL A 75 -13.75 1.61 0.70
CA VAL A 75 -14.93 1.64 1.57
C VAL A 75 -15.22 3.07 2.03
N PHE A 76 -16.31 3.65 1.56
CA PHE A 76 -16.64 5.07 1.75
C PHE A 76 -17.34 5.37 3.08
N GLY A 77 -16.95 6.49 3.70
CA GLY A 77 -17.66 7.10 4.85
C GLY A 77 -18.78 8.07 4.44
N CYS A 78 -19.23 8.00 3.18
CA CYS A 78 -20.19 8.88 2.52
C CYS A 78 -20.92 8.10 1.41
N GLY A 79 -21.86 8.73 0.73
CA GLY A 79 -22.57 8.14 -0.40
C GLY A 79 -21.67 7.92 -1.62
N LEU A 80 -22.08 7.03 -2.53
CA LEU A 80 -21.30 6.65 -3.72
C LEU A 80 -21.14 7.78 -4.77
N ASN A 81 -22.00 8.81 -4.71
CA ASN A 81 -21.91 10.00 -5.57
C ASN A 81 -21.02 11.10 -4.97
N VAL A 82 -20.53 10.92 -3.74
CA VAL A 82 -19.71 11.91 -3.04
C VAL A 82 -18.28 11.39 -2.90
N ILE A 83 -17.37 11.96 -3.68
CA ILE A 83 -15.95 11.60 -3.63
C ILE A 83 -15.28 12.46 -2.56
N TYR A 84 -14.87 11.80 -1.48
CA TYR A 84 -14.14 12.42 -0.38
C TYR A 84 -12.98 11.50 0.04
N PRO A 85 -11.73 11.99 0.02
CA PRO A 85 -11.35 13.38 -0.29
C PRO A 85 -11.43 13.70 -1.80
N PRO A 86 -11.76 14.95 -2.19
CA PRO A 86 -12.00 15.31 -3.60
C PRO A 86 -10.77 15.15 -4.49
N GLU A 87 -9.57 15.30 -3.93
CA GLU A 87 -8.29 15.14 -4.64
C GLU A 87 -8.11 13.71 -5.19
N ASN A 88 -8.78 12.72 -4.59
CA ASN A 88 -8.73 11.33 -5.04
C ASN A 88 -9.69 11.03 -6.20
N LYS A 89 -10.26 12.03 -6.88
CA LYS A 89 -11.18 11.80 -8.01
C LYS A 89 -10.57 10.91 -9.10
N LYS A 90 -9.32 11.15 -9.48
CA LYS A 90 -8.63 10.33 -10.48
C LYS A 90 -8.49 8.88 -10.02
N LEU A 91 -8.06 8.68 -8.77
CA LEU A 91 -7.90 7.36 -8.17
C LEU A 91 -9.23 6.59 -8.12
N TYR A 92 -10.35 7.27 -7.84
CA TYR A 92 -11.68 6.65 -7.90
C TYR A 92 -11.95 6.03 -9.27
N ASP A 93 -11.71 6.77 -10.34
CA ASP A 93 -11.97 6.31 -11.71
C ASP A 93 -11.02 5.16 -12.08
N GLU A 94 -9.76 5.23 -11.63
CA GLU A 94 -8.76 4.17 -11.82
C GLU A 94 -9.12 2.85 -11.08
N ILE A 95 -9.68 2.93 -9.87
CA ILE A 95 -10.16 1.75 -9.13
C ILE A 95 -11.29 1.06 -9.89
N ILE A 96 -12.24 1.81 -10.44
CA ILE A 96 -13.34 1.24 -11.23
C ILE A 96 -12.79 0.60 -12.52
N LYS A 97 -11.90 1.31 -13.23
CA LYS A 97 -11.32 0.84 -14.50
C LYS A 97 -10.48 -0.42 -14.34
N SER A 98 -9.81 -0.60 -13.21
CA SER A 98 -9.04 -1.82 -12.87
C SER A 98 -9.93 -3.01 -12.45
N GLY A 99 -11.26 -2.84 -12.42
CA GLY A 99 -12.19 -3.87 -11.97
C GLY A 99 -12.26 -4.02 -10.44
N GLY A 100 -11.80 -2.99 -9.71
CA GLY A 100 -12.01 -2.84 -8.27
C GLY A 100 -13.44 -2.42 -7.93
N SER A 101 -13.68 -2.08 -6.67
CA SER A 101 -15.02 -1.75 -6.17
C SER A 101 -14.98 -0.57 -5.21
N ILE A 102 -16.00 0.28 -5.28
CA ILE A 102 -16.27 1.31 -4.29
C ILE A 102 -17.55 0.93 -3.57
N VAL A 103 -17.52 0.86 -2.23
CA VAL A 103 -18.65 0.38 -1.42
C VAL A 103 -19.06 1.40 -0.37
N SER A 104 -20.35 1.45 -0.03
CA SER A 104 -20.88 2.32 1.03
C SER A 104 -22.12 1.72 1.71
N GLU A 105 -22.30 2.02 3.00
CA GLU A 105 -23.55 1.72 3.74
C GLU A 105 -24.52 2.91 3.81
N TYR A 106 -24.19 4.01 3.13
CA TYR A 106 -24.97 5.25 3.15
C TYR A 106 -25.68 5.47 1.81
N ASP A 107 -26.77 6.22 1.84
CA ASP A 107 -27.49 6.68 0.65
C ASP A 107 -26.53 7.39 -0.33
N ASP A 108 -26.82 7.29 -1.63
CA ASP A 108 -25.89 7.65 -2.71
C ASP A 108 -25.33 9.08 -2.60
N ASP A 109 -26.11 10.04 -2.10
CA ASP A 109 -25.72 11.46 -1.98
C ASP A 109 -25.32 11.88 -0.56
N ALA A 110 -25.23 10.92 0.37
CA ALA A 110 -24.96 11.20 1.77
C ALA A 110 -23.59 11.89 1.95
N LYS A 111 -23.59 13.10 2.52
CA LYS A 111 -22.38 13.89 2.74
C LYS A 111 -21.44 13.25 3.79
N PRO A 112 -20.12 13.49 3.69
CA PRO A 112 -19.15 13.02 4.68
C PRO A 112 -19.40 13.71 6.02
N HIS A 113 -19.40 12.93 7.10
CA HIS A 113 -19.36 13.45 8.46
C HIS A 113 -18.31 12.70 9.27
N LEU A 114 -17.65 13.39 10.20
CA LEU A 114 -16.53 12.81 10.97
C LEU A 114 -16.88 11.50 11.68
N TRP A 115 -18.13 11.36 12.16
CA TRP A 115 -18.62 10.16 12.83
C TRP A 115 -18.87 8.97 11.89
N LYS A 116 -19.02 9.20 10.58
CA LYS A 116 -19.24 8.14 9.58
C LYS A 116 -17.96 7.34 9.29
N PHE A 117 -16.79 7.97 9.33
CA PHE A 117 -15.53 7.27 9.02
C PHE A 117 -15.20 6.14 10.01
N PRO A 118 -15.33 6.32 11.35
CA PRO A 118 -15.19 5.20 12.29
C PRO A 118 -16.26 4.12 12.12
N GLN A 119 -17.50 4.48 11.78
CA GLN A 119 -18.58 3.51 11.58
C GLN A 119 -18.33 2.59 10.39
N ARG A 120 -17.88 3.17 9.27
CA ARG A 120 -17.51 2.44 8.07
C ARG A 120 -16.42 1.39 8.32
N ASN A 121 -15.53 1.58 9.29
CA ASN A 121 -14.39 0.68 9.53
C ASN A 121 -14.80 -0.76 9.81
N LYS A 122 -16.04 -1.00 10.28
CA LYS A 122 -16.58 -2.36 10.45
C LYS A 122 -16.69 -3.11 9.10
N ILE A 123 -16.92 -2.39 7.99
CA ILE A 123 -17.02 -2.96 6.65
C ILE A 123 -15.62 -3.30 6.13
N VAL A 124 -14.64 -2.41 6.35
CA VAL A 124 -13.22 -2.66 6.02
C VAL A 124 -12.74 -3.93 6.73
N ALA A 125 -12.93 -4.03 8.04
CA ALA A 125 -12.57 -5.22 8.81
C ALA A 125 -13.39 -6.44 8.36
N GLY A 126 -14.71 -6.27 8.18
CA GLY A 126 -15.65 -7.33 7.84
C GLY A 126 -15.33 -8.05 6.52
N LEU A 127 -15.05 -7.29 5.47
CA LEU A 127 -14.75 -7.80 4.13
C LEU A 127 -13.34 -8.42 4.02
N SER A 128 -12.45 -8.21 5.00
CA SER A 128 -11.10 -8.76 4.94
C SER A 128 -11.06 -10.24 5.32
N SER A 129 -10.70 -11.13 4.38
CA SER A 129 -10.64 -12.57 4.65
C SER A 129 -9.34 -12.98 5.35
N LEU A 130 -8.20 -12.35 5.01
CA LEU A 130 -6.89 -12.61 5.61
C LEU A 130 -6.66 -11.84 6.92
N GLY A 131 -7.48 -10.82 7.18
CA GLY A 131 -7.38 -9.95 8.37
C GLY A 131 -7.04 -8.51 8.04
N VAL A 132 -6.63 -7.76 9.07
CA VAL A 132 -6.30 -6.33 8.99
C VAL A 132 -4.82 -6.12 9.25
N LEU A 133 -4.11 -5.52 8.30
CA LEU A 133 -2.74 -5.03 8.43
C LEU A 133 -2.76 -3.53 8.78
N VAL A 134 -2.09 -3.16 9.87
CA VAL A 134 -1.91 -1.76 10.29
C VAL A 134 -0.50 -1.30 9.94
N ILE A 135 -0.41 -0.31 9.05
CA ILE A 135 0.84 0.36 8.67
C ILE A 135 0.80 1.78 9.25
N GLU A 136 1.70 2.08 10.19
CA GLU A 136 1.71 3.33 10.96
C GLU A 136 0.39 3.70 11.65
N ALA A 137 0.39 3.74 12.97
CA ALA A 137 -0.70 4.28 13.76
C ALA A 137 -0.13 5.02 14.97
N GLY A 138 -0.53 6.27 15.19
CA GLY A 138 -0.33 6.92 16.49
C GLY A 138 -1.32 6.40 17.54
N ASN A 139 -1.09 6.70 18.82
CA ASN A 139 -1.90 6.22 19.95
C ASN A 139 -3.40 6.53 19.86
N LYS A 140 -3.79 7.58 19.12
CA LYS A 140 -5.19 8.00 18.90
C LYS A 140 -5.65 7.81 17.45
N SER A 141 -4.98 6.94 16.69
CA SER A 141 -5.30 6.72 15.27
C SER A 141 -6.62 6.01 15.08
N GLY A 142 -7.40 6.43 14.08
CA GLY A 142 -8.61 5.73 13.65
C GLY A 142 -8.36 4.31 13.12
N SER A 143 -7.14 4.01 12.65
CA SER A 143 -6.76 2.66 12.24
C SER A 143 -6.77 1.65 13.40
N LEU A 144 -6.53 2.11 14.64
CA LEU A 144 -6.63 1.27 15.85
C LEU A 144 -8.08 0.83 16.12
N ILE A 145 -9.06 1.64 15.72
CA ILE A 145 -10.48 1.28 15.81
C ILE A 145 -10.76 0.09 14.87
N THR A 146 -10.23 0.12 13.64
CA THR A 146 -10.38 -0.98 12.68
C THR A 146 -9.73 -2.26 13.20
N ALA A 147 -8.54 -2.17 13.79
CA ALA A 147 -7.87 -3.31 14.42
C ALA A 147 -8.72 -3.92 15.55
N GLU A 148 -9.28 -3.08 16.43
CA GLU A 148 -10.15 -3.57 17.51
C GLU A 148 -11.45 -4.20 16.99
N LEU A 149 -12.05 -3.62 15.94
CA LEU A 149 -13.22 -4.22 15.28
C LEU A 149 -12.88 -5.60 14.69
N ALA A 150 -11.74 -5.74 14.02
CA ALA A 150 -11.29 -7.02 13.49
C ALA A 150 -11.11 -8.08 14.58
N ARG A 151 -10.51 -7.71 15.72
CA ARG A 151 -10.37 -8.61 16.89
C ARG A 151 -11.74 -9.04 17.42
N LYS A 152 -12.69 -8.12 17.56
CA LYS A 152 -14.07 -8.43 17.97
C LYS A 152 -14.76 -9.39 17.00
N MET A 153 -14.43 -9.30 15.71
CA MET A 153 -14.90 -10.21 14.66
C MET A 153 -14.08 -11.53 14.59
N LYS A 154 -13.17 -11.77 15.55
CA LYS A 154 -12.24 -12.92 15.58
C LYS A 154 -11.37 -13.04 14.32
N LYS A 155 -11.10 -11.93 13.65
CA LYS A 155 -10.17 -11.85 12.52
C LYS A 155 -8.75 -11.58 13.00
N LYS A 156 -7.77 -11.98 12.20
CA LYS A 156 -6.37 -11.69 12.44
C LYS A 156 -6.09 -10.19 12.31
N VAL A 157 -5.20 -9.70 13.15
CA VAL A 157 -4.66 -8.35 13.09
C VAL A 157 -3.16 -8.44 13.04
N TYR A 158 -2.58 -7.72 12.09
CA TYR A 158 -1.14 -7.61 11.89
C TYR A 158 -0.75 -6.15 12.04
N ALA A 159 0.48 -5.91 12.53
CA ALA A 159 1.02 -4.57 12.63
C ALA A 159 2.48 -4.56 12.20
N VAL A 160 2.83 -3.55 11.42
CA VAL A 160 4.23 -3.30 11.04
C VAL A 160 4.91 -2.53 12.18
N PRO A 161 6.05 -3.01 12.71
CA PRO A 161 6.79 -2.28 13.73
C PRO A 161 7.37 -1.00 13.14
N GLY A 162 7.54 0.03 13.95
CA GLY A 162 8.15 1.29 13.49
C GLY A 162 9.08 1.92 14.52
N PRO A 163 9.85 2.96 14.13
CA PRO A 163 10.80 3.62 15.01
C PRO A 163 10.12 4.12 16.29
N ILE A 164 10.70 3.82 17.46
CA ILE A 164 10.16 4.28 18.75
C ILE A 164 10.20 5.81 18.91
N THR A 165 11.02 6.48 18.12
CA THR A 165 11.11 7.95 18.02
C THR A 165 10.01 8.56 17.14
N SER A 166 9.28 7.75 16.38
CA SER A 166 8.20 8.20 15.50
C SER A 166 6.84 8.10 16.19
N GLY A 167 6.19 9.24 16.42
CA GLY A 167 4.87 9.30 17.05
C GLY A 167 3.78 8.56 16.25
N VAL A 168 3.95 8.39 14.93
CA VAL A 168 3.02 7.61 14.09
C VAL A 168 3.28 6.11 14.15
N SER A 169 4.29 5.63 14.87
CA SER A 169 4.57 4.20 15.08
C SER A 169 4.06 3.68 16.43
N ALA A 170 3.79 4.58 17.38
CA ALA A 170 3.49 4.24 18.77
C ALA A 170 2.31 3.25 18.93
N GLY A 171 1.23 3.43 18.18
CA GLY A 171 0.05 2.57 18.20
C GLY A 171 0.31 1.19 17.59
N CYS A 172 1.08 1.09 16.50
CA CYS A 172 1.49 -0.22 15.96
C CYS A 172 2.35 -0.99 16.96
N ASN A 173 3.35 -0.32 17.54
CA ASN A 173 4.23 -0.91 18.55
C ASN A 173 3.44 -1.34 19.79
N GLU A 174 2.43 -0.56 20.21
CA GLU A 174 1.56 -0.93 21.33
C GLU A 174 0.66 -2.13 21.00
N LEU A 175 0.11 -2.23 19.78
CA LEU A 175 -0.65 -3.41 19.35
C LEU A 175 0.21 -4.69 19.43
N ILE A 176 1.46 -4.60 19.00
CA ILE A 176 2.42 -5.71 19.06
C ILE A 176 2.74 -6.06 20.52
N ARG A 177 3.17 -5.07 21.31
CA ARG A 177 3.56 -5.23 22.72
C ARG A 177 2.44 -5.85 23.56
N SER A 178 1.20 -5.42 23.32
CA SER A 178 0.01 -5.92 24.02
C SER A 178 -0.56 -7.23 23.44
N ARG A 179 0.13 -7.86 22.48
CA ARG A 179 -0.30 -9.10 21.79
C ARG A 179 -1.69 -8.98 21.15
N LYS A 180 -2.09 -7.78 20.77
CA LYS A 180 -3.34 -7.50 20.04
C LYS A 180 -3.17 -7.62 18.53
N ALA A 181 -1.94 -7.56 18.04
CA ALA A 181 -1.57 -7.83 16.66
C ALA A 181 -0.33 -8.73 16.60
N GLU A 182 -0.24 -9.51 15.53
CA GLU A 182 0.97 -10.21 15.15
C GLU A 182 1.92 -9.23 14.44
N MET A 183 3.19 -9.21 14.85
CA MET A 183 4.20 -8.38 14.20
C MET A 183 4.55 -8.98 12.84
N VAL A 184 4.53 -8.15 11.80
CA VAL A 184 4.90 -8.56 10.44
C VAL A 184 5.88 -7.59 9.80
N MET A 185 6.81 -8.12 9.02
CA MET A 185 7.85 -7.38 8.32
C MET A 185 7.78 -7.58 6.80
N ASP A 186 6.98 -8.56 6.36
CA ASP A 186 6.71 -8.86 4.96
C ASP A 186 5.31 -9.47 4.80
N ALA A 187 4.78 -9.43 3.58
CA ALA A 187 3.46 -9.97 3.27
C ALA A 187 3.42 -11.51 3.26
N TYR A 188 4.56 -12.19 3.05
CA TYR A 188 4.60 -13.65 3.00
C TYR A 188 4.33 -14.29 4.37
N GLN A 189 4.74 -13.63 5.46
CA GLN A 189 4.35 -13.98 6.83
C GLN A 189 2.83 -14.06 7.00
N ILE A 190 2.08 -13.12 6.41
CA ILE A 190 0.61 -13.12 6.46
C ILE A 190 0.04 -14.23 5.57
N LEU A 191 0.65 -14.47 4.43
CA LEU A 191 0.20 -15.49 3.47
C LEU A 191 0.56 -16.92 3.90
N GLY A 192 1.37 -17.09 4.95
CA GLY A 192 1.89 -18.39 5.37
C GLY A 192 2.76 -19.05 4.29
N LYS A 193 3.48 -18.25 3.50
CA LYS A 193 4.32 -18.70 2.39
C LYS A 193 5.76 -18.36 2.67
N THR A 194 6.67 -19.11 2.07
CA THR A 194 8.06 -18.65 1.92
C THR A 194 8.14 -17.72 0.71
N PRO A 195 8.96 -16.66 0.78
CA PRO A 195 9.29 -15.89 -0.41
C PRO A 195 9.80 -16.85 -1.47
N LYS A 196 9.14 -16.91 -2.62
CA LYS A 196 9.81 -17.49 -3.78
C LYS A 196 10.99 -16.56 -4.03
N LEU A 197 12.20 -17.08 -3.89
CA LEU A 197 13.39 -16.50 -4.51
C LEU A 197 13.10 -16.54 -6.01
N GLN A 198 12.32 -15.59 -6.50
CA GLN A 198 12.42 -15.22 -7.89
C GLN A 198 13.87 -14.79 -7.98
N ASN A 199 14.63 -15.45 -8.85
CA ASN A 199 15.79 -14.82 -9.44
C ASN A 199 15.24 -13.54 -10.07
N SER A 200 15.14 -12.49 -9.26
CA SER A 200 15.31 -11.17 -9.77
C SER A 200 16.63 -11.31 -10.51
N LYS A 201 16.55 -11.35 -11.83
CA LYS A 201 17.35 -10.39 -12.55
C LYS A 201 17.07 -9.08 -11.84
N THR A 202 17.84 -8.82 -10.79
CA THR A 202 18.20 -7.49 -10.39
C THR A 202 18.43 -6.81 -11.74
N PRO A 203 17.93 -5.60 -11.98
CA PRO A 203 18.72 -4.73 -12.80
C PRO A 203 20.07 -4.53 -12.06
N SER A 204 20.91 -5.56 -12.05
CA SER A 204 22.32 -5.55 -11.66
C SER A 204 23.16 -4.95 -12.77
N ASN A 205 22.53 -4.32 -13.77
CA ASN A 205 23.16 -3.54 -14.81
C ASN A 205 22.63 -2.09 -14.82
N LEU A 206 22.26 -1.53 -13.66
CA LEU A 206 22.66 -0.14 -13.49
C LEU A 206 24.18 -0.22 -13.28
N GLU A 207 24.94 0.05 -14.35
CA GLU A 207 26.38 0.28 -14.21
C GLU A 207 26.55 1.54 -13.36
N LEU A 208 26.54 1.32 -12.04
CA LEU A 208 26.86 2.35 -11.08
C LEU A 208 28.36 2.57 -11.20
N SER A 209 28.75 3.83 -11.34
CA SER A 209 30.14 4.20 -11.15
C SER A 209 30.58 3.82 -9.72
N ARG A 210 31.88 3.67 -9.50
CA ARG A 210 32.43 3.38 -8.16
C ARG A 210 31.94 4.35 -7.09
N LEU A 211 31.71 5.61 -7.46
CA LEU A 211 31.22 6.63 -6.56
C LEU A 211 29.73 6.47 -6.27
N GLU A 212 28.91 6.18 -7.28
CA GLU A 212 27.48 5.88 -7.09
C GLU A 212 27.27 4.67 -6.18
N ASP A 213 28.08 3.61 -6.33
CA ASP A 213 28.06 2.44 -5.45
C ASP A 213 28.42 2.80 -4.01
N LYS A 214 29.52 3.54 -3.80
CA LYS A 214 29.91 4.00 -2.45
C LYS A 214 28.82 4.82 -1.78
N ILE A 215 28.23 5.77 -2.51
CA ILE A 215 27.12 6.60 -2.01
C ILE A 215 25.90 5.74 -1.71
N TYR A 216 25.58 4.79 -2.57
CA TYR A 216 24.42 3.93 -2.35
C TYR A 216 24.60 3.05 -1.11
N GLU A 217 25.81 2.51 -0.88
CA GLU A 217 26.13 1.72 0.31
C GLU A 217 26.03 2.54 1.60
N THR A 218 26.52 3.79 1.63
CA THR A 218 26.40 4.65 2.83
C THR A 218 24.95 5.02 3.14
N LEU A 219 24.11 5.12 2.12
CA LEU A 219 22.69 5.45 2.26
C LEU A 219 21.78 4.25 2.59
N LYS A 220 22.33 3.03 2.74
CA LYS A 220 21.53 1.84 3.12
C LYS A 220 21.03 1.86 4.56
N SER A 221 21.79 2.48 5.47
CA SER A 221 21.51 2.46 6.90
C SER A 221 20.60 3.60 7.35
N GLU A 222 20.88 4.83 6.89
CA GLU A 222 20.16 6.04 7.29
C GLU A 222 20.17 7.13 6.22
N GLY A 223 19.36 8.17 6.44
CA GLY A 223 19.32 9.32 5.56
C GLY A 223 20.42 10.32 5.88
N LEU A 224 21.30 10.58 4.91
CA LEU A 224 22.48 11.43 5.09
C LEU A 224 22.41 12.67 4.18
N ASN A 225 22.93 13.80 4.64
CA ASN A 225 23.15 14.98 3.80
C ASN A 225 24.46 14.84 3.00
N ALA A 226 24.72 15.77 2.07
CA ALA A 226 25.89 15.70 1.21
C ALA A 226 27.22 15.75 1.99
N ASP A 227 27.30 16.54 3.08
CA ASP A 227 28.50 16.64 3.91
C ASP A 227 28.78 15.35 4.69
N GLU A 228 27.73 14.72 5.23
CA GLU A 228 27.81 13.43 5.93
C GLU A 228 28.28 12.32 4.97
N ILE A 229 27.76 12.29 3.74
CA ILE A 229 28.16 11.32 2.72
C ILE A 229 29.62 11.55 2.30
N ALA A 230 30.02 12.81 2.09
CA ALA A 230 31.41 13.16 1.76
C ALA A 230 32.37 12.70 2.86
N ALA A 231 32.03 12.96 4.13
CA ALA A 231 32.83 12.52 5.28
C ALA A 231 32.98 11.00 5.36
N GLN A 232 31.93 10.22 5.06
CA GLN A 232 31.98 8.76 5.11
C GLN A 232 32.67 8.13 3.89
N THR A 233 32.55 8.73 2.71
CA THR A 233 33.10 8.18 1.46
C THR A 233 34.56 8.60 1.22
N GLY A 234 35.00 9.69 1.87
CA GLY A 234 36.30 10.32 1.67
C GLY A 234 36.40 11.15 0.40
N GLU A 235 35.26 11.48 -0.23
CA GLU A 235 35.16 12.14 -1.52
C GLU A 235 34.77 13.62 -1.33
N SER A 236 34.96 14.47 -2.34
CA SER A 236 34.64 15.89 -2.21
C SER A 236 33.13 16.15 -2.19
N VAL A 237 32.67 17.13 -1.41
CA VAL A 237 31.24 17.51 -1.33
C VAL A 237 30.67 17.90 -2.71
N ILE A 238 31.49 18.46 -3.59
CA ILE A 238 31.10 18.86 -4.96
C ILE A 238 30.83 17.63 -5.84
N GLU A 239 31.73 16.62 -5.79
CA GLU A 239 31.55 15.36 -6.52
C GLU A 239 30.35 14.58 -5.99
N ILE A 240 30.17 14.56 -4.66
CA ILE A 240 28.99 13.98 -4.01
C ILE A 240 27.71 14.67 -4.48
N GLY A 241 27.64 16.01 -4.43
CA GLY A 241 26.43 16.76 -4.83
C GLY A 241 26.04 16.52 -6.30
N THR A 242 27.04 16.45 -7.19
CA THR A 242 26.82 16.17 -8.62
C THR A 242 26.29 14.75 -8.82
N THR A 243 26.91 13.77 -8.15
CA THR A 243 26.54 12.36 -8.25
C THR A 243 25.15 12.10 -7.66
N LEU A 244 24.83 12.68 -6.50
CA LEU A 244 23.51 12.61 -5.89
C LEU A 244 22.41 13.16 -6.81
N SER A 245 22.67 14.28 -7.48
CA SER A 245 21.73 14.87 -8.44
C SER A 245 21.43 13.91 -9.60
N LEU A 246 22.48 13.28 -10.15
CA LEU A 246 22.34 12.28 -11.22
C LEU A 246 21.62 11.01 -10.72
N MET A 247 21.96 10.51 -9.55
CA MET A 247 21.33 9.33 -8.94
C MET A 247 19.85 9.57 -8.63
N ALA A 248 19.47 10.78 -8.22
CA ALA A 248 18.08 11.17 -7.98
C ALA A 248 17.28 11.20 -9.29
N ILE A 249 17.86 11.73 -10.38
CA ILE A 249 17.27 11.70 -11.73
C ILE A 249 17.10 10.25 -12.21
N LYS A 250 18.12 9.40 -12.01
CA LYS A 250 18.07 7.95 -12.28
C LYS A 250 17.12 7.20 -11.34
N SER A 251 16.49 7.86 -10.38
CA SER A 251 15.58 7.26 -9.40
C SER A 251 16.21 6.19 -8.51
N ILE A 252 17.53 6.20 -8.34
CA ILE A 252 18.30 5.29 -7.48
C ILE A 252 18.18 5.72 -6.00
N ILE A 253 18.18 7.02 -5.77
CA ILE A 253 18.04 7.64 -4.45
C ILE A 253 16.86 8.62 -4.45
N THR A 254 16.47 9.08 -3.27
CA THR A 254 15.46 10.14 -3.11
C THR A 254 15.91 11.15 -2.07
N GLU A 255 15.60 12.42 -2.32
CA GLU A 255 15.91 13.55 -1.44
C GLU A 255 14.64 13.99 -0.68
N SER A 256 14.82 14.39 0.58
CA SER A 256 13.78 15.03 1.39
C SER A 256 14.40 15.80 2.56
N GLY A 257 14.14 17.10 2.61
CA GLY A 257 14.58 17.93 3.74
C GLY A 257 16.10 18.05 3.87
N GLY A 258 16.81 18.04 2.74
CA GLY A 258 18.27 18.14 2.66
C GLY A 258 19.01 16.83 2.92
N LYS A 259 18.29 15.71 3.11
CA LYS A 259 18.87 14.38 3.28
C LYS A 259 18.53 13.51 2.07
N TYR A 260 19.40 12.55 1.80
CA TYR A 260 19.28 11.55 0.75
C TYR A 260 19.13 10.18 1.38
N TRP A 261 18.46 9.28 0.69
CA TRP A 261 18.33 7.89 1.11
C TRP A 261 18.35 6.99 -0.12
N GLY A 262 18.91 5.79 0.00
CA GLY A 262 18.81 4.78 -1.04
C GLY A 262 17.36 4.31 -1.16
N LYS A 263 16.84 4.15 -2.38
CA LYS A 263 15.62 3.36 -2.54
C LYS A 263 15.97 1.91 -2.26
N THR A 264 15.31 1.28 -1.29
CA THR A 264 15.25 -0.17 -1.24
C THR A 264 14.56 -0.61 -2.53
N GLN A 265 15.24 -1.36 -3.39
CA GLN A 265 14.62 -1.86 -4.62
C GLN A 265 13.33 -2.60 -4.21
N PRO A 266 12.14 -2.15 -4.65
CA PRO A 266 11.01 -3.05 -4.69
C PRO A 266 11.44 -4.23 -5.56
N ALA A 267 10.98 -5.44 -5.26
CA ALA A 267 11.02 -6.51 -6.25
C ALA A 267 10.36 -5.93 -7.50
N PHE A 268 11.17 -5.64 -8.52
CA PHE A 268 10.73 -4.95 -9.72
C PHE A 268 9.73 -5.88 -10.39
N ILE A 269 8.43 -5.64 -10.19
CA ILE A 269 7.41 -6.21 -11.06
C ILE A 269 7.56 -5.38 -12.33
N GLY A 270 8.42 -5.87 -13.23
CA GLY A 270 8.64 -5.25 -14.53
C GLY A 270 7.30 -5.00 -15.20
N GLU A 271 7.28 -4.03 -16.12
CA GLU A 271 6.13 -3.69 -16.97
C GLU A 271 5.57 -4.94 -17.67
N ALA A 272 4.78 -5.72 -16.96
CA ALA A 272 3.89 -6.69 -17.52
C ALA A 272 2.73 -5.85 -18.05
N ARG A 273 2.91 -5.30 -19.26
CA ARG A 273 1.80 -5.20 -20.19
C ARG A 273 1.29 -6.64 -20.36
N ILE A 274 0.45 -7.08 -19.42
CA ILE A 274 -0.37 -8.27 -19.58
C ILE A 274 -1.31 -7.88 -20.72
N LYS A 275 -0.92 -8.22 -21.95
CA LYS A 275 -1.85 -8.30 -23.07
C LYS A 275 -2.91 -9.29 -22.62
N TYR A 276 -4.08 -8.78 -22.23
CA TYR A 276 -5.29 -9.59 -22.25
C TYR A 276 -5.55 -9.92 -23.72
N SER A 277 -5.06 -11.07 -24.18
CA SER A 277 -5.63 -11.75 -25.34
C SER A 277 -6.97 -12.31 -24.90
N PHE A 278 -8.05 -11.58 -25.21
CA PHE A 278 -9.38 -12.17 -25.24
C PHE A 278 -9.37 -13.24 -26.33
N GLU A 279 -9.33 -14.52 -25.96
CA GLU A 279 -9.86 -15.58 -26.82
C GLU A 279 -11.38 -15.40 -26.85
N ILE A 280 -11.86 -14.77 -27.92
CA ILE A 280 -13.25 -14.85 -28.33
C ILE A 280 -13.41 -16.18 -29.04
N GLU A 281 -13.49 -17.27 -28.29
CA GLU A 281 -14.03 -18.53 -28.79
C GLU A 281 -15.04 -19.06 -27.77
N ASN A 282 -16.21 -19.45 -28.29
CA ASN A 282 -17.39 -19.98 -27.59
C ASN A 282 -18.41 -19.00 -27.01
N LEU A 283 -18.83 -18.00 -27.80
CA LEU A 283 -20.16 -17.38 -27.64
C LEU A 283 -21.14 -17.69 -28.80
N THR A 284 -20.83 -18.67 -29.65
CA THR A 284 -21.67 -19.11 -30.77
C THR A 284 -22.28 -20.51 -30.59
N ALA A 285 -22.46 -20.98 -29.35
CA ALA A 285 -23.13 -22.25 -29.06
C ALA A 285 -24.41 -22.12 -28.21
N LEU A 286 -24.93 -20.90 -27.98
CA LEU A 286 -26.21 -20.69 -27.26
C LEU A 286 -27.32 -20.03 -28.10
N PHE A 287 -27.08 -19.76 -29.38
CA PHE A 287 -28.10 -19.34 -30.33
C PHE A 287 -27.81 -20.04 -31.66
N LEU A 288 -28.81 -20.74 -32.21
CA LEU A 288 -28.79 -21.65 -33.39
C LEU A 288 -28.36 -23.07 -33.00
N SER A 289 -29.19 -24.12 -33.02
CA SER A 289 -30.38 -24.48 -33.81
C SER A 289 -31.07 -25.72 -33.17
N PRO A 290 -32.16 -26.28 -33.74
CA PRO A 290 -33.35 -25.70 -34.35
C PRO A 290 -34.57 -25.73 -33.41
#